data_AF-A0A933B9W6-F1
#
_entry.id   AF-A0A933B9W6-F1
#
_cell.length_a   1.000
_cell.length_b   1.000
_cell.length_c   1.000
_cell.angle_alpha   90.00
_cell.angle_beta   90.00
_cell.angle_gamma   90.00
#
_symmetry.space_group_name_H-M   'P 1'
#
loop_
_entity.id
_entity.type
_entity.pdbx_description
1 polymer ?
#
loop_
_entity_poly.entity_id
_entity_poly.type
_entity_poly.pdbx_seq_one_letter_code
_entity_poly.pdbx_strand_id
1 'polypeptide(L)'
;VATWWGFQDRHFVSHYEEWIDWYWESCPSSKDISLKLLSNESAEEIKGKQFPRRKIKFFQHGDDFTSTIWVNGDYLIMIVCAKRPHYLVEIHDEVLPHNLREVFNGIWRKIE
;
A
#
# COMPACT_ATOMS: atom_id res chain seq x y z
N VAL A 1 -11.41 12.74 -4.44
CA VAL A 1 -10.62 11.75 -3.67
C VAL A 1 -9.92 10.82 -4.63
N ALA A 2 -8.58 10.89 -4.71
CA ALA A 2 -7.77 9.99 -5.51
C ALA A 2 -7.66 8.62 -4.83
N THR A 3 -7.71 7.51 -5.58
CA THR A 3 -7.54 6.17 -5.01
C THR A 3 -6.12 5.69 -5.24
N TRP A 4 -5.45 5.30 -4.16
CA TRP A 4 -4.15 4.63 -4.19
C TRP A 4 -4.38 3.13 -4.04
N TRP A 5 -3.75 2.35 -4.91
CA TRP A 5 -3.86 0.89 -4.94
C TRP A 5 -2.53 0.23 -4.61
N GLY A 6 -2.53 -1.04 -4.26
CA GLY A 6 -1.26 -1.71 -4.02
C GLY A 6 -1.29 -2.95 -3.16
N PHE A 7 -0.09 -3.38 -2.79
CA PHE A 7 0.18 -4.41 -1.79
C PHE A 7 0.92 -3.80 -0.60
N GLN A 8 0.69 -4.33 0.59
CA GLN A 8 1.45 -3.96 1.78
C GLN A 8 2.20 -5.17 2.32
N ASP A 9 3.52 -5.04 2.41
CA ASP A 9 4.38 -5.95 3.15
C ASP A 9 4.42 -5.57 4.64
N ARG A 10 4.62 -6.58 5.49
CA ARG A 10 4.69 -6.42 6.96
C ARG A 10 5.90 -5.63 7.43
N HIS A 11 7.03 -5.72 6.75
CA HIS A 11 8.28 -5.09 7.19
C HIS A 11 8.19 -3.56 7.08
N PHE A 12 7.44 -3.05 6.11
CA PHE A 12 7.20 -1.61 6.01
C PHE A 12 6.43 -1.08 7.23
N VAL A 13 5.33 -1.74 7.62
CA VAL A 13 4.55 -1.32 8.79
C VAL A 13 5.37 -1.43 10.07
N SER A 14 6.04 -2.56 10.28
CA SER A 14 6.82 -2.80 11.50
C SER A 14 8.04 -1.88 11.66
N HIS A 15 8.58 -1.32 10.58
CA HIS A 15 9.71 -0.38 10.66
C HIS A 15 9.32 1.10 10.59
N TYR A 16 8.13 1.44 10.06
CA TYR A 16 7.74 2.82 9.76
C TYR A 16 6.33 3.18 10.22
N GLU A 17 5.79 2.50 11.24
CA GLU A 17 4.45 2.76 11.76
C GLU A 17 4.24 4.24 12.16
N GLU A 18 5.18 4.82 12.90
CA GLU A 18 5.12 6.23 13.33
C GLU A 18 5.03 7.19 12.13
N TRP A 19 5.76 6.90 11.06
CA TRP A 19 5.70 7.69 9.84
C TRP A 19 4.35 7.55 9.14
N ILE A 20 3.80 6.33 9.09
CA ILE A 20 2.46 6.07 8.55
C ILE A 20 1.43 6.89 9.33
N ASP A 21 1.48 6.86 10.67
CA ASP A 21 0.54 7.57 11.53
C ASP A 21 0.65 9.08 11.34
N TRP A 22 1.88 9.61 11.35
CA TRP A 22 2.13 11.01 11.09
C TRP A 22 1.55 11.45 9.73
N TYR A 23 1.76 10.65 8.67
CA TYR A 23 1.25 10.97 7.34
C TYR A 23 -0.28 11.10 7.32
N TRP A 24 -0.99 10.13 7.93
CA TRP A 24 -2.45 10.10 7.92
C TRP A 24 -3.11 11.15 8.82
N GLU A 25 -2.39 11.65 9.82
CA GLU A 25 -2.90 12.68 10.75
C GLU A 25 -2.53 14.10 10.32
N SER A 26 -1.29 14.27 9.89
CA SER A 26 -0.67 15.59 9.77
C SER A 26 -0.59 16.06 8.33
N CYS A 27 -0.50 15.17 7.35
CA CYS A 27 -0.32 15.58 5.96
C CYS A 27 -1.65 16.05 5.35
N PRO A 28 -1.76 17.30 4.85
CA PRO A 28 -2.99 17.79 4.22
C PRO A 28 -3.44 16.93 3.04
N SER A 29 -2.48 16.42 2.26
CA SER A 29 -2.75 15.58 1.08
C SER A 29 -3.49 14.28 1.41
N SER A 30 -3.32 13.76 2.63
CA SER A 30 -3.98 12.52 3.08
C SER A 30 -5.50 12.63 3.15
N LYS A 31 -6.06 13.85 3.19
CA LYS A 31 -7.51 14.09 3.24
C LYS A 31 -8.20 13.73 1.93
N ASP A 32 -7.49 13.87 0.82
CA ASP A 32 -8.00 13.66 -0.53
C ASP A 32 -7.61 12.29 -1.11
N ILE A 33 -7.05 11.40 -0.30
CA ILE A 33 -6.58 10.08 -0.71
C ILE A 33 -7.44 8.99 -0.05
N SER A 34 -7.85 8.01 -0.84
CA SER A 34 -8.36 6.72 -0.36
C SER A 34 -7.35 5.64 -0.71
N LEU A 35 -6.70 5.08 0.31
CA LEU A 35 -5.75 3.99 0.15
C LEU A 35 -6.48 2.65 0.23
N LYS A 36 -6.22 1.77 -0.75
CA LYS A 36 -6.75 0.41 -0.86
C LYS A 36 -5.62 -0.57 -1.10
N LEU A 37 -5.19 -1.30 -0.08
CA LEU A 37 -4.09 -2.24 -0.18
C LEU A 37 -4.53 -3.68 0.04
N LEU A 38 -3.91 -4.59 -0.67
CA LEU A 38 -3.98 -6.02 -0.39
C LEU A 38 -2.83 -6.39 0.55
N SER A 39 -3.07 -7.29 1.49
CA SER A 39 -2.08 -7.74 2.48
C SER A 39 -2.21 -9.24 2.72
N ASN A 40 -1.14 -9.87 3.21
CA ASN A 40 -1.08 -11.30 3.54
C ASN A 40 -1.06 -11.53 5.06
N GLU A 41 -1.98 -10.92 5.82
CA GLU A 41 -2.23 -11.17 7.26
C GLU A 41 -1.24 -10.50 8.21
N SER A 42 0.07 -10.56 7.97
CA SER A 42 1.04 -10.11 8.97
C SER A 42 1.16 -8.59 9.15
N ALA A 43 0.75 -7.75 8.18
CA ALA A 43 0.99 -6.30 8.27
C ALA A 43 -0.06 -5.53 9.11
N GLU A 44 -1.32 -5.97 9.11
CA GLU A 44 -2.40 -5.23 9.78
C GLU A 44 -2.55 -5.61 11.25
N GLU A 45 -2.23 -6.84 11.63
CA GLU A 45 -2.18 -7.25 13.05
C GLU A 45 -1.12 -6.47 13.83
N ILE A 46 -0.07 -6.01 13.14
CA ILE A 46 1.00 -5.21 13.73
C ILE A 46 0.55 -3.76 13.92
N LYS A 47 -0.39 -3.26 13.12
CA LYS A 47 -0.73 -1.83 13.13
C LYS A 47 -1.71 -1.50 14.25
N GLY A 48 -1.26 -0.71 15.21
CA GLY A 48 -2.07 -0.29 16.36
C GLY A 48 -3.16 0.73 16.00
N LYS A 49 -2.86 1.66 15.08
CA LYS A 49 -3.77 2.76 14.72
C LYS A 49 -4.44 2.55 13.37
N GLN A 50 -5.76 2.76 13.32
CA GLN A 50 -6.58 2.57 12.13
C GLN A 50 -7.08 3.90 11.57
N PHE A 51 -7.09 4.02 10.23
CA PHE A 51 -7.51 5.23 9.52
C PHE A 51 -8.66 4.93 8.55
N PRO A 52 -9.81 5.62 8.61
CA PRO A 52 -10.98 5.29 7.77
C PRO A 52 -10.73 5.31 6.26
N ARG A 53 -9.76 6.11 5.81
CA ARG A 53 -9.38 6.24 4.39
C ARG A 53 -8.37 5.20 3.94
N ARG A 54 -7.85 4.38 4.85
CA ARG A 54 -6.94 3.27 4.60
C ARG A 54 -7.70 1.96 4.77
N LYS A 55 -8.07 1.36 3.64
CA LYS A 55 -8.79 0.09 3.59
C LYS A 55 -7.82 -0.98 3.16
N ILE A 56 -7.83 -2.10 3.87
CA ILE A 56 -6.96 -3.24 3.55
C ILE A 56 -7.80 -4.50 3.49
N LYS A 57 -7.57 -5.28 2.43
CA LYS A 57 -8.21 -6.60 2.24
C LYS A 57 -7.14 -7.68 2.26
N PHE A 58 -7.52 -8.85 2.76
CA PHE A 58 -6.63 -9.99 2.90
C PHE A 58 -6.59 -10.81 1.60
N PHE A 59 -5.40 -11.09 1.09
CA PHE A 59 -5.21 -11.92 -0.09
C PHE A 59 -4.88 -13.36 0.30
N GLN A 60 -5.93 -14.17 0.50
CA GLN A 60 -5.85 -15.53 1.07
C GLN A 60 -5.07 -16.57 0.23
N HIS A 61 -4.67 -16.25 -1.01
CA HIS A 61 -4.18 -17.24 -1.98
C HIS A 61 -2.79 -16.91 -2.55
N GLY A 62 -1.89 -16.33 -1.75
CA GLY A 62 -0.52 -16.02 -2.18
C GLY A 62 0.52 -16.23 -1.09
N ASP A 63 1.77 -16.42 -1.52
CA ASP A 63 2.94 -16.27 -0.66
C ASP A 63 3.08 -14.82 -0.18
N ASP A 64 3.79 -14.60 0.94
CA ASP A 64 4.08 -13.28 1.50
C ASP A 64 4.61 -12.28 0.47
N PHE A 65 3.98 -11.09 0.41
CA PHE A 65 4.51 -9.99 -0.38
C PHE A 65 5.89 -9.58 0.15
N THR A 66 6.89 -9.61 -0.73
CA THR A 66 8.27 -9.29 -0.35
C THR A 66 8.58 -7.78 -0.35
N SER A 67 7.59 -6.95 -0.71
CA SER A 67 7.70 -5.50 -0.81
C SER A 67 6.32 -4.85 -0.74
N THR A 68 6.26 -3.63 -0.23
CA THR A 68 5.08 -2.76 -0.37
C THR A 68 5.11 -2.11 -1.75
N ILE A 69 3.99 -2.14 -2.46
CA ILE A 69 3.85 -1.47 -3.76
C ILE A 69 2.67 -0.53 -3.68
N TRP A 70 2.84 0.71 -4.11
CA TRP A 70 1.78 1.70 -4.25
C TRP A 70 1.65 2.16 -5.70
N VAL A 71 0.41 2.21 -6.17
CA VAL A 71 0.03 2.74 -7.48
C VAL A 71 -0.72 4.04 -7.26
N ASN A 72 -0.04 5.16 -7.51
CA ASN A 72 -0.43 6.50 -7.13
C ASN A 72 -0.53 7.39 -8.37
N GLY A 73 -1.71 7.50 -8.98
CA GLY A 73 -1.80 8.21 -10.26
C GLY A 73 -0.92 7.51 -11.29
N ASP A 74 0.00 8.26 -11.89
CA ASP A 74 0.95 7.78 -12.92
C ASP A 74 2.31 7.40 -12.30
N TYR A 75 2.32 7.11 -11.00
CA TYR A 75 3.49 6.65 -10.27
C TYR A 75 3.30 5.24 -9.74
N LEU A 76 4.34 4.43 -9.89
CA LEU A 76 4.51 3.18 -9.17
C LEU A 76 5.65 3.35 -8.15
N ILE A 77 5.35 3.14 -6.88
CA ILE A 77 6.31 3.20 -5.79
C ILE A 77 6.45 1.80 -5.21
N MET A 78 7.67 1.29 -5.14
CA MET A 78 8.00 0.04 -4.48
C MET A 78 8.90 0.32 -3.28
N ILE A 79 8.53 -0.17 -2.10
CA ILE A 79 9.27 -0.01 -0.86
C ILE A 79 9.70 -1.38 -0.35
N VAL A 80 11.00 -1.54 -0.13
CA VAL A 80 11.59 -2.81 0.31
C VAL A 80 12.26 -2.61 1.66
N CYS A 81 11.68 -3.24 2.68
CA CYS A 81 12.14 -3.16 4.07
C CYS A 81 12.50 -4.53 4.67
N ALA A 82 12.37 -5.62 3.93
CA ALA A 82 12.73 -6.97 4.41
C ALA A 82 14.24 -7.19 4.59
N LYS A 83 15.07 -6.33 3.99
CA LYS A 83 16.54 -6.39 4.08
C LYS A 83 17.16 -5.01 4.09
N ARG A 84 18.35 -4.88 4.67
CA ARG A 84 19.15 -3.65 4.67
C ARG A 84 20.11 -3.60 3.46
N PRO A 85 20.39 -2.40 2.90
CA PRO A 85 19.71 -1.13 3.23
C PRO A 85 18.24 -1.16 2.77
N HIS A 86 17.37 -0.48 3.53
CA HIS A 86 16.01 -0.24 3.05
C HIS A 86 16.08 0.67 1.84
N TYR A 87 15.24 0.42 0.84
CA TYR A 87 15.23 1.23 -0.36
C TYR A 87 13.82 1.37 -0.92
N LEU A 88 13.67 2.40 -1.75
CA LEU A 88 12.46 2.69 -2.52
C LEU A 88 12.85 2.82 -3.99
N VAL A 89 12.01 2.30 -4.88
CA VAL A 89 12.06 2.56 -6.31
C VAL A 89 10.79 3.29 -6.69
N GLU A 90 10.94 4.41 -7.41
CA GLU A 90 9.84 5.17 -7.98
C GLU A 90 9.95 5.12 -9.50
N ILE A 91 8.82 4.81 -10.15
CA ILE A 91 8.69 4.82 -11.60
C ILE A 91 7.56 5.79 -11.94
N HIS A 92 7.86 6.81 -12.72
CA HIS A 92 6.87 7.69 -13.32
C HIS A 92 6.58 7.21 -14.74
N ASP A 93 5.37 6.71 -14.96
CA ASP A 93 4.92 6.16 -16.23
C ASP A 93 3.37 6.17 -16.29
N GLU A 94 2.78 6.42 -17.46
CA GLU A 94 1.32 6.47 -17.59
C GLU A 94 0.68 5.09 -17.82
N VAL A 95 1.44 4.14 -18.39
CA VAL A 95 0.90 2.87 -18.91
C VAL A 95 0.88 1.79 -17.82
N LEU A 96 2.00 1.56 -17.15
CA LEU A 96 2.15 0.52 -16.15
C LEU A 96 1.26 0.78 -14.91
N PRO A 97 1.28 1.96 -14.27
CA PRO A 97 0.35 2.29 -13.20
C PRO A 97 -1.11 2.16 -13.61
N HIS A 98 -1.49 2.60 -14.82
CA HIS A 98 -2.85 2.42 -15.31
C HIS A 98 -3.27 0.94 -15.33
N ASN A 99 -2.48 0.08 -15.97
CA ASN A 99 -2.78 -1.35 -16.05
C ASN A 99 -2.81 -2.02 -14.67
N LEU A 100 -1.89 -1.66 -13.78
CA LEU A 100 -1.88 -2.18 -12.42
C LEU A 100 -3.12 -1.75 -11.63
N ARG A 101 -3.58 -0.49 -11.77
CA ARG A 101 -4.84 -0.05 -11.14
C ARG A 101 -6.02 -0.92 -11.56
N GLU A 102 -6.13 -1.29 -12.83
CA GLU A 102 -7.21 -2.16 -13.31
C GLU A 102 -7.12 -3.57 -12.72
N VAL A 103 -5.90 -4.13 -12.61
CA VAL A 103 -5.66 -5.42 -11.93
C VAL A 103 -6.09 -5.33 -10.47
N PHE A 104 -5.62 -4.33 -9.71
CA PHE A 104 -5.97 -4.16 -8.30
C PHE A 104 -7.46 -3.92 -8.10
N ASN A 105 -8.10 -3.10 -8.92
CA ASN A 105 -9.54 -2.86 -8.88
C ASN A 105 -10.33 -4.15 -9.14
N GLY A 106 -9.92 -4.94 -10.13
CA GLY A 106 -10.52 -6.25 -10.42
C GLY A 106 -10.40 -7.23 -9.26
N ILE A 107 -9.21 -7.32 -8.66
CA ILE A 107 -8.96 -8.18 -7.49
C ILE A 107 -9.78 -7.71 -6.28
N TRP A 108 -9.76 -6.40 -5.99
CA TRP A 108 -10.43 -5.79 -4.84
C TRP A 108 -11.94 -6.06 -4.79
N ARG A 109 -12.58 -6.11 -5.96
CA ARG A 109 -14.02 -6.39 -6.10
C ARG A 109 -14.38 -7.85 -5.86
N LYS A 110 -13.41 -8.76 -6.02
CA LYS A 110 -13.62 -10.22 -5.91
C LYS A 110 -13.22 -10.79 -4.56
N ILE A 111 -12.22 -10.19 -3.92
CA ILE A 111 -11.83 -10.54 -2.56
C ILE A 111 -12.88 -9.97 -1.61
N GLU A 112 -13.32 -10.78 -0.64
CA GLU A 112 -14.25 -10.37 0.42
C GLU A 112 -13.57 -9.41 1.39
#